data_AF-B4X5E4-F1
#
_entry.id   AF-B4X5E4-F1
#
_cell.length_a   1.000
_cell.length_b   1.000
_cell.length_c   1.000
_cell.angle_alpha   90.00
_cell.angle_beta   90.00
_cell.angle_gamma   90.00
#
_symmetry.space_group_name_H-M   'P 1'
#
loop_
_entity.id
_entity.type
_entity.pdbx_description
1 polymer ?
#
loop_
_entity_poly.entity_id
_entity_poly.type
_entity_poly.pdbx_seq_one_letter_code
_entity_poly.pdbx_strand_id
1 'polypeptide(L)'
;MYLGNALVSSFNCLSSEELQAAERYFLTAFIYQFGIGEWAQTSLDRLAGKLGVSERLARHSIGVLVDQGLLDARRVEGRTGRPSYDYRLSKLVADRLNLQVGPVSVGHEGLVKSLLSIPSPGGLEVTRKKGRTFGPPNPDALSVGSKLVLIVLLTEADSCGVVRNCSTFGLAKQVGMSVQRVRRHLRKLWRLGYMRDVVAGIVSDIGIGKCPSIYFLNLAHPIFEASWCGRAFVLHIQKKDQYHPGREIPQLIRILSNGCEDDSYVAIEYDRRNYLLPVKCEDDVAKRLKDAVLDGLEEYLQAVLDDYVGQILTDRYLFIGSQFLPEPSINLRLEMEALLCVKERKGSDEAASRAAMFLSGWIWRAACMKSEVLSKKLGVMRLLMPPDGRISILRSTENGKLLILKAVVAPPPGRNVTPGIYQGASIDYVKSTKEINRVDLSTKEQYEIGLLVKPSVKTKKEVVDTEVGIEDEG
;
A
#
# COMPACT_ATOMS: atom_id res chain seq x y z
N MET A 1 -22.46 9.91 -11.30
CA MET A 1 -22.65 9.13 -10.06
C MET A 1 -21.29 8.57 -9.70
N TYR A 2 -20.73 8.87 -8.53
CA TYR A 2 -19.39 8.42 -8.13
C TYR A 2 -19.41 6.91 -7.85
N LEU A 3 -19.10 6.09 -8.86
CA LEU A 3 -19.11 4.62 -8.78
C LEU A 3 -18.05 4.11 -7.77
N GLY A 4 -16.97 4.86 -7.53
CA GLY A 4 -16.01 4.58 -6.47
C GLY A 4 -16.63 4.48 -5.07
N ASN A 5 -17.49 5.43 -4.69
CA ASN A 5 -18.12 5.47 -3.36
C ASN A 5 -19.03 4.25 -3.15
N ALA A 6 -19.67 3.76 -4.21
CA ALA A 6 -20.50 2.57 -4.17
C ALA A 6 -19.69 1.29 -3.91
N LEU A 7 -18.42 1.22 -4.35
CA LEU A 7 -17.58 0.04 -4.18
C LEU A 7 -17.14 -0.14 -2.72
N VAL A 8 -16.59 0.90 -2.08
CA VAL A 8 -16.20 0.86 -0.66
C VAL A 8 -17.41 0.56 0.22
N SER A 9 -18.52 1.26 -0.03
CA SER A 9 -19.78 1.04 0.68
C SER A 9 -20.37 -0.34 0.40
N SER A 10 -20.16 -0.92 -0.79
CA SER A 10 -20.56 -2.30 -1.07
C SER A 10 -19.76 -3.31 -0.25
N PHE A 11 -18.43 -3.19 -0.15
CA PHE A 11 -17.64 -4.13 0.65
C PHE A 11 -17.98 -4.07 2.14
N ASN A 12 -18.28 -2.87 2.65
CA ASN A 12 -18.65 -2.67 4.05
C ASN A 12 -20.10 -3.08 4.34
N CYS A 13 -21.09 -2.68 3.52
CA CYS A 13 -22.50 -3.11 3.62
C CYS A 13 -22.67 -4.63 3.50
N LEU A 14 -21.93 -5.26 2.58
CA LEU A 14 -22.08 -6.68 2.26
C LEU A 14 -21.19 -7.56 3.15
N SER A 15 -20.36 -6.98 4.04
CA SER A 15 -19.54 -7.73 4.98
C SER A 15 -20.35 -8.50 6.04
N SER A 16 -21.64 -8.21 6.20
CA SER A 16 -22.58 -8.94 7.06
C SER A 16 -23.30 -10.09 6.37
N GLU A 17 -23.20 -10.20 5.04
CA GLU A 17 -23.87 -11.23 4.26
C GLU A 17 -22.90 -12.41 4.01
N GLU A 18 -23.40 -13.65 4.09
CA GLU A 18 -22.63 -14.88 3.91
C GLU A 18 -22.25 -15.14 2.42
N LEU A 19 -21.84 -14.09 1.71
CA LEU A 19 -21.37 -14.17 0.34
C LEU A 19 -19.91 -14.64 0.31
N GLN A 20 -19.61 -15.60 -0.57
CA GLN A 20 -18.24 -15.98 -0.87
C GLN A 20 -17.62 -14.99 -1.86
N ALA A 21 -16.31 -15.16 -2.09
CA ALA A 21 -15.55 -14.30 -2.97
C ALA A 21 -16.07 -14.19 -4.41
N ALA A 22 -16.68 -15.25 -4.95
CA ALA A 22 -17.14 -15.23 -6.33
C ALA A 22 -18.37 -14.32 -6.47
N GLU A 23 -19.31 -14.42 -5.55
CA GLU A 23 -20.52 -13.61 -5.50
C GLU A 23 -20.17 -12.14 -5.21
N ARG A 24 -19.26 -11.90 -4.25
CA ARG A 24 -18.76 -10.55 -3.96
C ARG A 24 -18.11 -9.91 -5.16
N TYR A 25 -17.24 -10.63 -5.87
CA TYR A 25 -16.63 -10.12 -7.10
C TYR A 25 -17.67 -9.84 -8.18
N PHE A 26 -18.60 -10.78 -8.41
CA PHE A 26 -19.67 -10.61 -9.38
C PHE A 26 -20.48 -9.35 -9.09
N LEU A 27 -20.91 -9.18 -7.83
CA LEU A 27 -21.70 -8.04 -7.38
C LEU A 27 -20.92 -6.73 -7.51
N THR A 28 -19.64 -6.72 -7.13
CA THR A 28 -18.72 -5.59 -7.30
C THR A 28 -18.63 -5.17 -8.77
N ALA A 29 -18.37 -6.13 -9.66
CA ALA A 29 -18.26 -5.89 -11.10
C ALA A 29 -19.61 -5.44 -11.68
N PHE A 30 -20.73 -6.01 -11.21
CA PHE A 30 -22.08 -5.65 -11.64
C PHE A 30 -22.42 -4.20 -11.29
N ILE A 31 -22.22 -3.81 -10.02
CA ILE A 31 -22.42 -2.44 -9.55
C ILE A 31 -21.56 -1.48 -10.36
N TYR A 32 -20.31 -1.84 -10.62
CA TYR A 32 -19.41 -0.99 -11.38
C TYR A 32 -19.86 -0.79 -12.83
N GLN A 33 -20.34 -1.86 -13.48
CA GLN A 33 -20.65 -1.88 -14.91
C GLN A 33 -22.07 -1.37 -15.24
N PHE A 34 -23.03 -1.55 -14.33
CA PHE A 34 -24.46 -1.28 -14.55
C PHE A 34 -25.05 -0.29 -13.54
N GLY A 35 -24.29 0.13 -12.53
CA GLY A 35 -24.76 1.05 -11.50
C GLY A 35 -25.72 0.40 -10.48
N ILE A 36 -26.37 1.25 -9.69
CA ILE A 36 -27.15 0.83 -8.53
C ILE A 36 -28.65 0.64 -8.84
N GLY A 37 -29.19 1.33 -9.85
CA GLY A 37 -30.65 1.39 -10.08
C GLY A 37 -31.13 0.90 -11.44
N GLU A 38 -30.25 0.61 -12.39
CA GLU A 38 -30.62 0.29 -13.76
C GLU A 38 -30.77 -1.22 -13.99
N TRP A 39 -31.73 -1.60 -14.84
CA TRP A 39 -31.86 -2.97 -15.30
C TRP A 39 -30.78 -3.27 -16.33
N ALA A 40 -29.94 -4.27 -16.05
CA ALA A 40 -29.01 -4.85 -16.99
C ALA A 40 -29.79 -5.69 -18.02
N GLN A 41 -30.18 -5.04 -19.12
CA GLN A 41 -30.91 -5.66 -20.24
C GLN A 41 -29.98 -6.41 -21.19
N THR A 42 -29.43 -7.53 -20.75
CA THR A 42 -28.44 -8.28 -21.53
C THR A 42 -28.60 -9.79 -21.36
N SER A 43 -28.20 -10.57 -22.37
CA SER A 43 -28.11 -12.03 -22.22
C SER A 43 -27.06 -12.39 -21.17
N LEU A 44 -27.21 -13.58 -20.56
CA LEU A 44 -26.28 -14.09 -19.55
C LEU A 44 -24.83 -14.20 -20.06
N ASP A 45 -24.66 -14.62 -21.32
CA ASP A 45 -23.35 -14.70 -21.97
C ASP A 45 -22.70 -13.32 -22.09
N ARG A 46 -23.43 -12.33 -22.62
CA ARG A 46 -22.95 -10.94 -22.71
C ARG A 46 -22.71 -10.31 -21.34
N LEU A 47 -23.53 -10.64 -20.34
CA LEU A 47 -23.33 -10.22 -18.96
C LEU A 47 -22.00 -10.77 -18.43
N ALA A 48 -21.79 -12.08 -18.55
CA ALA A 48 -20.56 -12.73 -18.09
C ALA A 48 -19.32 -12.16 -18.78
N GLY A 49 -19.40 -11.92 -20.09
CA GLY A 49 -18.35 -11.27 -20.87
C GLY A 49 -18.03 -9.85 -20.39
N LYS A 50 -19.05 -9.01 -20.15
CA LYS A 50 -18.87 -7.64 -19.62
C LYS A 50 -18.25 -7.61 -18.22
N LEU A 51 -18.53 -8.63 -17.41
CA LEU A 51 -18.02 -8.73 -16.03
C LEU A 51 -16.68 -9.47 -15.93
N GLY A 52 -16.12 -9.94 -17.06
CA GLY A 52 -14.84 -10.65 -17.07
C GLY A 52 -14.86 -12.00 -16.33
N VAL A 53 -16.02 -12.66 -16.27
CA VAL A 53 -16.23 -13.95 -15.60
C VAL A 53 -16.77 -15.03 -16.55
N SER A 54 -16.63 -16.30 -16.18
CA SER A 54 -17.25 -17.40 -16.92
C SER A 54 -18.77 -17.39 -16.77
N GLU A 55 -19.50 -17.82 -17.80
CA GLU A 55 -20.97 -17.97 -17.74
C GLU A 55 -21.43 -18.88 -16.58
N ARG A 56 -20.65 -19.91 -16.25
CA ARG A 56 -20.92 -20.81 -15.11
C ARG A 56 -20.89 -20.06 -13.78
N LEU A 57 -19.87 -19.24 -13.56
CA LEU A 57 -19.76 -18.40 -12.37
C LEU A 57 -20.88 -17.38 -12.33
N ALA A 58 -21.16 -16.70 -13.45
CA ALA A 58 -22.25 -15.73 -13.54
C ALA A 58 -23.60 -16.35 -13.17
N ARG A 59 -23.93 -17.52 -13.73
CA ARG A 59 -25.16 -18.24 -13.41
C ARG A 59 -25.26 -18.59 -11.93
N HIS A 60 -24.17 -19.11 -11.35
CA HIS A 60 -24.14 -19.48 -9.94
C HIS A 60 -24.33 -18.25 -9.04
N SER A 61 -23.54 -17.20 -9.26
CA SER A 61 -23.61 -15.99 -8.45
C SER A 61 -24.95 -15.28 -8.57
N ILE A 62 -25.56 -15.24 -9.76
CA ILE A 62 -26.92 -14.72 -9.93
C ILE A 62 -27.93 -15.50 -9.07
N GLY A 63 -27.88 -16.84 -9.10
CA GLY A 63 -28.78 -17.67 -8.29
C GLY A 63 -28.67 -17.31 -6.81
N VAL A 64 -27.44 -17.34 -6.26
CA VAL A 64 -27.20 -17.00 -4.84
C VAL A 64 -27.65 -15.58 -4.50
N LEU A 65 -27.34 -14.60 -5.36
CA LEU A 65 -27.67 -13.19 -5.10
C LEU A 65 -29.18 -12.92 -5.20
N VAL A 66 -29.90 -13.61 -6.08
CA VAL A 66 -31.37 -13.51 -6.16
C VAL A 66 -32.01 -14.20 -4.95
N ASP A 67 -31.53 -15.38 -4.57
CA ASP A 67 -32.03 -16.13 -3.41
C ASP A 67 -31.83 -15.35 -2.09
N GLN A 68 -30.72 -14.60 -1.98
CA GLN A 68 -30.44 -13.72 -0.84
C GLN A 68 -31.13 -12.34 -0.92
N GLY A 69 -31.92 -12.07 -1.97
CA GLY A 69 -32.64 -10.80 -2.14
C GLY A 69 -31.72 -9.61 -2.43
N LEU A 70 -30.54 -9.86 -2.99
CA LEU A 70 -29.54 -8.83 -3.34
C LEU A 70 -29.66 -8.39 -4.80
N LEU A 71 -30.15 -9.28 -5.68
CA LEU A 71 -30.51 -8.98 -7.06
C LEU A 71 -31.99 -9.29 -7.32
N ASP A 72 -32.65 -8.41 -8.06
CA ASP A 72 -33.93 -8.66 -8.68
C ASP A 72 -33.70 -9.28 -10.07
N ALA A 73 -34.43 -10.34 -10.40
CA ALA A 73 -34.44 -10.93 -11.74
C ALA A 73 -35.85 -10.82 -12.36
N ARG A 74 -35.93 -10.26 -13.57
CA ARG A 74 -37.17 -10.11 -14.30
C ARG A 74 -37.12 -10.90 -15.59
N ARG A 75 -38.05 -11.81 -15.79
CA ARG A 75 -38.18 -12.54 -17.06
C ARG A 75 -38.63 -11.58 -18.17
N VAL A 76 -37.96 -11.64 -19.31
CA VAL A 76 -38.31 -10.85 -20.50
C VAL A 76 -39.17 -11.71 -21.42
N GLU A 77 -40.40 -11.30 -21.65
CA GLU A 77 -41.32 -11.93 -22.60
C GLU A 77 -41.06 -11.44 -24.04
N GLY A 78 -41.37 -12.26 -25.04
CA GLY A 78 -41.29 -11.88 -26.46
C GLY A 78 -39.94 -12.08 -27.17
N ARG A 79 -38.93 -12.65 -26.50
CA ARG A 79 -37.70 -13.12 -27.18
C ARG A 79 -37.84 -14.60 -27.57
N THR A 80 -37.63 -14.93 -28.84
CA THR A 80 -37.63 -16.32 -29.34
C THR A 80 -36.41 -17.08 -28.79
N GLY A 81 -36.64 -18.26 -28.21
CA GLY A 81 -35.60 -19.12 -27.64
C GLY A 81 -35.66 -19.26 -26.11
N ARG A 82 -34.51 -19.57 -25.48
CA ARG A 82 -34.38 -19.79 -24.03
C ARG A 82 -34.81 -18.52 -23.25
N PRO A 83 -35.51 -18.64 -22.10
CA PRO A 83 -35.94 -17.48 -21.33
C PRO A 83 -34.80 -16.51 -21.04
N SER A 84 -34.97 -15.25 -21.43
CA SER A 84 -34.05 -14.15 -21.13
C SER A 84 -34.48 -13.47 -19.83
N TYR A 85 -33.52 -13.03 -19.03
CA TYR A 85 -33.76 -12.30 -17.79
C TYR A 85 -33.01 -10.98 -17.81
N ASP A 86 -33.63 -9.94 -17.28
CA ASP A 86 -32.97 -8.71 -16.89
C ASP A 86 -32.66 -8.77 -15.40
N TYR A 87 -31.54 -8.16 -15.00
CA TYR A 87 -31.08 -8.15 -13.61
C TYR A 87 -30.91 -6.72 -13.11
N ARG A 88 -31.17 -6.48 -11.83
CA ARG A 88 -30.90 -5.21 -11.16
C ARG A 88 -30.55 -5.48 -9.70
N LEU A 89 -29.82 -4.58 -9.04
CA LEU A 89 -29.77 -4.59 -7.58
C LEU A 89 -31.18 -4.49 -6.99
N SER A 90 -31.41 -5.24 -5.90
CA SER A 90 -32.64 -5.10 -5.16
C SER A 90 -32.74 -3.69 -4.57
N LYS A 91 -33.96 -3.18 -4.47
CA LYS A 91 -34.20 -1.82 -3.94
C LYS A 91 -33.61 -1.64 -2.53
N LEU A 92 -33.69 -2.67 -1.70
CA LEU A 92 -33.12 -2.69 -0.35
C LEU A 92 -31.60 -2.47 -0.36
N VAL A 93 -30.87 -3.19 -1.22
CA VAL A 93 -29.41 -3.01 -1.37
C VAL A 93 -29.09 -1.64 -1.95
N ALA A 94 -29.83 -1.21 -2.97
CA ALA A 94 -29.66 0.11 -3.58
C ALA A 94 -29.82 1.24 -2.58
N ASP A 95 -30.84 1.19 -1.73
CA ASP A 95 -31.10 2.17 -0.69
C ASP A 95 -29.99 2.15 0.38
N ARG A 96 -29.52 0.97 0.81
CA ARG A 96 -28.36 0.85 1.73
C ARG A 96 -27.09 1.45 1.15
N LEU A 97 -26.81 1.18 -0.12
CA LEU A 97 -25.64 1.73 -0.81
C LEU A 97 -25.74 3.25 -0.94
N ASN A 98 -26.92 3.78 -1.32
CA ASN A 98 -27.17 5.21 -1.45
C ASN A 98 -27.03 5.96 -0.11
N LEU A 99 -27.46 5.38 1.01
CA LEU A 99 -27.30 5.94 2.35
C LEU A 99 -25.83 6.02 2.80
N GLN A 100 -24.94 5.22 2.19
CA GLN A 100 -23.51 5.21 2.47
C GLN A 100 -22.68 5.96 1.43
N VAL A 101 -23.29 6.67 0.47
CA VAL A 101 -22.58 7.56 -0.47
C VAL A 101 -22.26 8.88 0.26
N GLY A 102 -21.30 8.84 1.17
CA GLY A 102 -20.56 10.03 1.60
C GLY A 102 -19.50 10.41 0.55
N PRO A 103 -18.87 11.60 0.63
CA PRO A 103 -17.75 11.99 -0.23
C PRO A 103 -16.47 11.22 0.16
N VAL A 104 -16.46 9.91 -0.07
CA VAL A 104 -15.26 9.08 0.11
C VAL A 104 -14.53 9.03 -1.22
N SER A 105 -13.49 9.85 -1.38
CA SER A 105 -12.68 9.84 -2.60
C SER A 105 -11.93 8.51 -2.70
N VAL A 106 -12.43 7.58 -3.51
CA VAL A 106 -11.67 6.38 -3.88
C VAL A 106 -10.57 6.81 -4.84
N GLY A 107 -9.35 6.97 -4.34
CA GLY A 107 -8.22 7.52 -5.10
C GLY A 107 -7.87 6.74 -6.38
N HIS A 108 -8.32 5.49 -6.50
CA HIS A 108 -7.89 4.55 -7.54
C HIS A 108 -9.01 3.96 -8.40
N GLU A 109 -10.14 4.66 -8.56
CA GLU A 109 -11.29 4.17 -9.36
C GLU A 109 -10.87 3.77 -10.80
N GLY A 110 -10.01 4.56 -11.46
CA GLY A 110 -9.48 4.24 -12.78
C GLY A 110 -8.64 2.95 -12.82
N LEU A 111 -7.96 2.61 -11.71
CA LEU A 111 -7.20 1.36 -11.60
C LEU A 111 -8.13 0.16 -11.40
N VAL A 112 -9.18 0.34 -10.58
CA VAL A 112 -10.22 -0.68 -10.40
C VAL A 112 -10.94 -0.95 -11.74
N LYS A 113 -11.27 0.09 -12.51
CA LYS A 113 -11.83 -0.03 -13.86
C LYS A 113 -10.95 -0.88 -14.76
N SER A 114 -9.65 -0.59 -14.75
CA SER A 114 -8.66 -1.29 -15.57
C SER A 114 -8.59 -2.78 -15.18
N LEU A 115 -8.67 -3.12 -13.89
CA LEU A 115 -8.70 -4.51 -13.42
C LEU A 115 -9.98 -5.27 -13.78
N LEU A 116 -11.13 -4.62 -13.68
CA LEU A 116 -12.43 -5.22 -13.99
C LEU A 116 -12.59 -5.47 -15.50
N SER A 117 -11.97 -4.65 -16.33
CA SER A 117 -11.99 -4.80 -17.80
C SER A 117 -11.15 -5.98 -18.29
N ILE A 118 -10.19 -6.46 -17.49
CA ILE A 118 -9.36 -7.62 -17.82
C ILE A 118 -10.17 -8.89 -17.52
N PRO A 119 -10.29 -9.86 -18.44
CA PRO A 119 -10.96 -11.13 -18.16
C PRO A 119 -10.19 -11.99 -17.14
N SER A 120 -10.88 -12.81 -16.35
CA SER A 120 -10.24 -13.73 -15.40
C SER A 120 -9.97 -15.10 -16.05
N PRO A 121 -8.84 -15.77 -15.76
CA PRO A 121 -8.58 -17.11 -16.28
C PRO A 121 -9.60 -18.08 -15.68
N GLY A 122 -10.38 -18.69 -16.57
CA GLY A 122 -11.55 -19.50 -16.21
C GLY A 122 -12.67 -19.50 -17.27
N GLY A 123 -12.51 -18.78 -18.38
CA GLY A 123 -13.40 -18.87 -19.55
C GLY A 123 -13.03 -19.97 -20.56
N LEU A 124 -11.74 -20.26 -20.75
CA LEU A 124 -11.23 -21.44 -21.45
C LEU A 124 -9.83 -21.75 -20.89
N GLU A 125 -9.50 -23.03 -20.84
CA GLU A 125 -8.21 -23.53 -20.36
C GLU A 125 -7.05 -22.95 -21.19
N VAL A 126 -6.38 -21.91 -20.68
CA VAL A 126 -5.04 -21.59 -21.17
C VAL A 126 -4.08 -22.55 -20.50
N THR A 127 -3.58 -23.48 -21.32
CA THR A 127 -2.60 -24.52 -21.02
C THR A 127 -1.53 -24.05 -20.04
N ARG A 128 -1.49 -24.69 -18.87
CA ARG A 128 -0.46 -24.47 -17.84
C ARG A 128 0.91 -24.86 -18.38
N LYS A 129 1.73 -23.89 -18.83
CA LYS A 129 3.18 -24.08 -18.79
C LYS A 129 3.63 -24.06 -17.34
N LYS A 130 4.14 -25.20 -16.87
CA LYS A 130 4.64 -25.50 -15.53
C LYS A 130 5.98 -24.79 -15.25
N GLY A 131 6.06 -23.49 -15.52
CA GLY A 131 7.20 -22.66 -15.13
C GLY A 131 6.92 -21.99 -13.80
N ARG A 132 7.77 -22.20 -12.78
CA ARG A 132 7.76 -21.41 -11.53
C ARG A 132 8.44 -20.04 -11.78
N THR A 133 8.00 -19.31 -12.78
CA THR A 133 8.53 -17.97 -13.10
C THR A 133 7.85 -16.91 -12.24
N PHE A 134 8.66 -16.01 -11.67
CA PHE A 134 8.26 -14.75 -11.04
C PHE A 134 8.35 -13.66 -12.12
N GLY A 135 7.45 -12.69 -12.13
CA GLY A 135 7.35 -11.69 -13.21
C GLY A 135 5.92 -11.53 -13.72
N PRO A 136 5.63 -10.54 -14.58
CA PRO A 136 4.27 -10.23 -15.00
C PRO A 136 3.75 -11.42 -15.80
N PRO A 137 2.80 -12.22 -15.29
CA PRO A 137 2.10 -13.14 -16.15
C PRO A 137 1.12 -12.31 -16.98
N ASN A 138 0.68 -12.88 -18.09
CA ASN A 138 -0.44 -12.38 -18.89
C ASN A 138 -1.53 -11.78 -17.96
N PRO A 139 -2.02 -10.53 -18.14
CA PRO A 139 -3.07 -9.92 -17.30
C PRO A 139 -4.26 -10.87 -17.05
N ASP A 140 -4.50 -11.79 -17.99
CA ASP A 140 -5.38 -12.95 -17.89
C ASP A 140 -5.02 -13.97 -16.78
N ALA A 141 -4.04 -13.73 -15.91
CA ALA A 141 -3.57 -14.68 -14.89
C ALA A 141 -4.12 -14.42 -13.49
N LEU A 142 -4.76 -13.28 -13.25
CA LEU A 142 -5.40 -12.99 -11.97
C LEU A 142 -6.75 -13.69 -11.90
N SER A 143 -6.85 -14.70 -11.02
CA SER A 143 -8.13 -15.32 -10.69
C SER A 143 -9.08 -14.30 -10.08
N VAL A 144 -10.39 -14.53 -10.19
CA VAL A 144 -11.45 -13.75 -9.53
C VAL A 144 -11.09 -13.37 -8.09
N GLY A 145 -10.68 -14.35 -7.27
CA GLY A 145 -10.30 -14.09 -5.89
C GLY A 145 -9.06 -13.19 -5.71
N SER A 146 -8.08 -13.26 -6.62
CA SER A 146 -6.90 -12.39 -6.55
C SER A 146 -7.25 -10.96 -6.95
N LYS A 147 -8.14 -10.80 -7.96
CA LYS A 147 -8.66 -9.50 -8.36
C LYS A 147 -9.46 -8.87 -7.23
N LEU A 148 -10.35 -9.62 -6.59
CA LEU A 148 -11.16 -9.12 -5.48
C LEU A 148 -10.29 -8.60 -4.32
N VAL A 149 -9.27 -9.36 -3.91
CA VAL A 149 -8.32 -8.91 -2.88
C VAL A 149 -7.63 -7.60 -3.29
N LEU A 150 -7.16 -7.51 -4.55
CA LEU A 150 -6.49 -6.32 -5.04
C LEU A 150 -7.44 -5.11 -5.15
N ILE A 151 -8.70 -5.32 -5.57
CA ILE A 151 -9.72 -4.28 -5.63
C ILE A 151 -9.97 -3.72 -4.24
N VAL A 152 -10.18 -4.58 -3.23
CA VAL A 152 -10.40 -4.12 -1.84
C VAL A 152 -9.19 -3.33 -1.33
N LEU A 153 -7.97 -3.78 -1.61
CA LEU A 153 -6.77 -3.02 -1.22
C LEU A 153 -6.69 -1.67 -1.96
N LEU A 154 -7.00 -1.60 -3.25
CA LEU A 154 -7.00 -0.36 -4.02
C LEU A 154 -8.07 0.62 -3.53
N THR A 155 -9.21 0.12 -3.05
CA THR A 155 -10.28 0.97 -2.53
C THR A 155 -9.95 1.56 -1.16
N GLU A 156 -9.12 0.87 -0.36
CA GLU A 156 -8.67 1.31 0.97
C GLU A 156 -7.34 2.08 0.94
N ALA A 157 -6.68 2.15 -0.22
CA ALA A 157 -5.37 2.78 -0.37
C ALA A 157 -5.46 4.30 -0.52
N ASP A 158 -4.49 5.01 0.06
CA ASP A 158 -4.26 6.43 -0.22
C ASP A 158 -3.72 6.65 -1.65
N SER A 159 -3.55 7.90 -2.09
CA SER A 159 -3.08 8.19 -3.46
C SER A 159 -1.68 7.62 -3.80
N CYS A 160 -0.85 7.34 -2.78
CA CYS A 160 0.46 6.71 -2.95
C CYS A 160 0.38 5.17 -2.99
N GLY A 161 -0.78 4.58 -2.70
CA GLY A 161 -1.00 3.13 -2.70
C GLY A 161 -0.78 2.50 -1.32
N VAL A 162 -0.79 3.28 -0.24
CA VAL A 162 -0.61 2.77 1.13
C VAL A 162 -1.96 2.44 1.76
N VAL A 163 -2.08 1.20 2.26
CA VAL A 163 -3.24 0.72 3.03
C VAL A 163 -2.83 0.56 4.48
N ARG A 164 -3.38 1.41 5.38
CA ARG A 164 -2.99 1.46 6.80
C ARG A 164 -3.95 0.72 7.73
N ASN A 165 -5.25 0.74 7.44
CA ASN A 165 -6.30 0.29 8.37
C ASN A 165 -6.92 -1.06 8.03
N CYS A 166 -6.20 -1.92 7.29
CA CYS A 166 -6.72 -3.20 6.85
C CYS A 166 -5.92 -4.36 7.48
N SER A 167 -6.47 -5.03 8.49
CA SER A 167 -5.87 -6.27 8.99
C SER A 167 -6.13 -7.42 8.01
N THR A 168 -5.28 -8.45 7.98
CA THR A 168 -5.54 -9.63 7.13
C THR A 168 -6.88 -10.31 7.46
N PHE A 169 -7.32 -10.22 8.72
CA PHE A 169 -8.63 -10.69 9.16
C PHE A 169 -9.76 -9.80 8.61
N GLY A 170 -9.63 -8.48 8.71
CA GLY A 170 -10.57 -7.52 8.13
C GLY A 170 -10.70 -7.71 6.61
N LEU A 171 -9.58 -7.86 5.92
CA LEU A 171 -9.52 -8.17 4.49
C LEU A 171 -10.24 -9.49 4.16
N ALA A 172 -10.04 -10.53 4.97
CA ALA A 172 -10.72 -11.82 4.80
C ALA A 172 -12.24 -11.70 4.94
N LYS A 173 -12.71 -10.89 5.89
CA LYS A 173 -14.13 -10.59 6.06
C LYS A 173 -14.69 -9.80 4.87
N GLN A 174 -14.01 -8.73 4.44
CA GLN A 174 -14.44 -7.90 3.30
C GLN A 174 -14.50 -8.69 1.99
N VAL A 175 -13.55 -9.61 1.79
CA VAL A 175 -13.42 -10.40 0.56
C VAL A 175 -14.27 -11.70 0.58
N GLY A 176 -14.80 -12.11 1.74
CA GLY A 176 -15.59 -13.34 1.87
C GLY A 176 -14.76 -14.61 1.68
N MET A 177 -13.56 -14.65 2.27
CA MET A 177 -12.63 -15.78 2.19
C MET A 177 -12.05 -16.13 3.56
N SER A 178 -11.52 -17.36 3.69
CA SER A 178 -10.69 -17.68 4.84
C SER A 178 -9.37 -16.88 4.83
N VAL A 179 -8.83 -16.58 6.01
CA VAL A 179 -7.56 -15.87 6.19
C VAL A 179 -6.42 -16.57 5.43
N GLN A 180 -6.38 -17.91 5.45
CA GLN A 180 -5.38 -18.69 4.73
C GLN A 180 -5.46 -18.49 3.21
N ARG A 181 -6.69 -18.41 2.66
CA ARG A 181 -6.92 -18.16 1.23
C ARG A 181 -6.50 -16.74 0.85
N VAL A 182 -6.82 -15.75 1.66
CA VAL A 182 -6.34 -14.36 1.46
C VAL A 182 -4.81 -14.30 1.49
N ARG A 183 -4.14 -14.92 2.47
CA ARG A 183 -2.66 -14.99 2.52
C ARG A 183 -2.06 -15.63 1.27
N ARG A 184 -2.74 -16.61 0.65
CA ARG A 184 -2.31 -17.20 -0.63
C ARG A 184 -2.46 -16.21 -1.79
N HIS A 185 -3.55 -15.45 -1.83
CA HIS A 185 -3.76 -14.41 -2.83
C HIS A 185 -2.78 -13.25 -2.67
N LEU A 186 -2.53 -12.76 -1.45
CA LEU A 186 -1.50 -11.76 -1.16
C LEU A 186 -0.12 -12.22 -1.63
N ARG A 187 0.31 -13.45 -1.28
CA ARG A 187 1.57 -14.01 -1.81
C ARG A 187 1.58 -14.08 -3.34
N LYS A 188 0.44 -14.39 -3.98
CA LYS A 188 0.35 -14.36 -5.44
C LYS A 188 0.55 -12.92 -5.96
N LEU A 189 -0.18 -11.94 -5.44
CA LEU A 189 -0.08 -10.53 -5.83
C LEU A 189 1.36 -10.00 -5.67
N TRP A 190 2.02 -10.37 -4.58
CA TRP A 190 3.44 -10.06 -4.33
C TRP A 190 4.33 -10.61 -5.45
N ARG A 191 4.19 -11.91 -5.74
CA ARG A 191 4.97 -12.60 -6.79
C ARG A 191 4.76 -12.03 -8.19
N LEU A 192 3.58 -11.46 -8.44
CA LEU A 192 3.22 -10.86 -9.71
C LEU A 192 3.58 -9.36 -9.78
N GLY A 193 4.12 -8.78 -8.71
CA GLY A 193 4.59 -7.39 -8.69
C GLY A 193 3.50 -6.34 -8.44
N TYR A 194 2.31 -6.73 -7.96
CA TYR A 194 1.23 -5.77 -7.59
C TYR A 194 1.44 -5.13 -6.22
N MET A 195 2.39 -5.62 -5.43
CA MET A 195 2.73 -5.09 -4.11
C MET A 195 4.23 -4.78 -4.04
N ARG A 196 4.57 -3.66 -3.41
CA ARG A 196 5.94 -3.18 -3.18
C ARG A 196 6.49 -3.69 -1.85
N ASP A 197 5.69 -3.55 -0.79
CA ASP A 197 6.04 -4.01 0.57
C ASP A 197 4.80 -4.43 1.36
N VAL A 198 5.00 -5.29 2.37
CA VAL A 198 3.98 -5.68 3.33
C VAL A 198 4.60 -5.72 4.72
N VAL A 199 4.10 -4.86 5.59
CA VAL A 199 4.45 -4.87 7.02
C VAL A 199 3.39 -5.69 7.73
N ALA A 200 3.81 -6.81 8.33
CA ALA A 200 2.91 -7.64 9.11
C ALA A 200 2.36 -6.84 10.30
N GLY A 201 1.04 -6.97 10.53
CA GLY A 201 0.42 -6.38 11.71
C GLY A 201 0.88 -7.10 12.97
N ILE A 202 0.94 -6.35 14.06
CA ILE A 202 1.43 -6.83 15.36
C ILE A 202 0.29 -6.86 16.38
N VAL A 203 0.41 -7.75 17.35
CA VAL A 203 -0.42 -7.74 18.55
C VAL A 203 0.52 -7.57 19.72
N SER A 204 0.35 -6.50 20.49
CA SER A 204 1.19 -6.21 21.65
C SER A 204 0.34 -5.98 22.89
N ASP A 205 0.97 -6.09 24.05
CA ASP A 205 0.40 -5.92 25.38
C ASP A 205 1.01 -4.72 26.15
N ILE A 206 1.90 -3.94 25.51
CA ILE A 206 2.50 -2.70 26.06
C ILE A 206 1.61 -1.46 25.94
N GLY A 207 0.30 -1.66 25.82
CA GLY A 207 -0.66 -0.57 25.59
C GLY A 207 -0.86 -0.21 24.12
N ILE A 208 0.00 -0.71 23.22
CA ILE A 208 -0.24 -0.81 21.78
C ILE A 208 -1.14 -2.02 21.57
N GLY A 209 -2.36 -1.82 21.06
CA GLY A 209 -3.34 -2.87 20.89
C GLY A 209 -3.04 -3.85 19.73
N LYS A 210 -4.10 -4.19 18.99
CA LYS A 210 -3.97 -5.02 17.78
C LYS A 210 -3.79 -4.08 16.59
N CYS A 211 -2.56 -3.95 16.14
CA CYS A 211 -2.24 -3.12 14.99
C CYS A 211 -2.54 -3.85 13.67
N PRO A 212 -3.17 -3.17 12.70
CA PRO A 212 -3.41 -3.72 11.36
C PRO A 212 -2.09 -3.94 10.61
N SER A 213 -2.16 -4.66 9.48
CA SER A 213 -1.00 -4.77 8.57
C SER A 213 -0.95 -3.53 7.68
N ILE A 214 0.24 -3.11 7.28
CA ILE A 214 0.42 -2.01 6.31
C ILE A 214 0.80 -2.63 4.96
N TYR A 215 -0.01 -2.36 3.94
CA TYR A 215 0.26 -2.82 2.57
C TYR A 215 0.69 -1.65 1.69
N PHE A 216 1.78 -1.83 0.96
CA PHE A 216 2.25 -0.87 -0.03
C PHE A 216 2.02 -1.44 -1.42
N LEU A 217 1.06 -0.87 -2.15
CA LEU A 217 0.69 -1.31 -3.50
C LEU A 217 1.67 -0.79 -4.55
N ASN A 218 1.87 -1.58 -5.60
CA ASN A 218 2.61 -1.13 -6.77
C ASN A 218 1.66 -0.50 -7.80
N LEU A 219 1.39 0.79 -7.64
CA LEU A 219 0.56 1.54 -8.58
C LEU A 219 1.27 1.84 -9.91
N ALA A 220 2.60 1.68 -9.96
CA ALA A 220 3.40 1.78 -11.19
C ALA A 220 3.37 0.50 -12.03
N HIS A 221 2.59 -0.51 -11.63
CA HIS A 221 2.48 -1.74 -12.39
C HIS A 221 1.98 -1.46 -13.82
N PRO A 222 2.50 -2.11 -14.90
CA PRO A 222 2.16 -1.82 -16.29
C PRO A 222 0.67 -1.86 -16.62
N ILE A 223 -0.10 -2.69 -15.91
CA ILE A 223 -1.57 -2.74 -16.02
C ILE A 223 -2.25 -1.43 -15.58
N PHE A 224 -1.58 -0.66 -14.73
CA PHE A 224 -2.03 0.63 -14.19
C PHE A 224 -1.34 1.83 -14.82
N GLU A 225 -0.27 1.64 -15.60
CA GLU A 225 0.65 2.70 -16.04
C GLU A 225 -0.07 3.85 -16.77
N ALA A 226 -1.08 3.54 -17.59
CA ALA A 226 -1.88 4.57 -18.26
C ALA A 226 -2.83 5.36 -17.34
N SER A 227 -3.07 4.85 -16.13
CA SER A 227 -4.13 5.30 -15.22
C SER A 227 -3.60 5.85 -13.89
N TRP A 228 -2.33 5.59 -13.52
CA TRP A 228 -1.70 6.13 -12.31
C TRP A 228 -0.79 7.32 -12.64
N CYS A 229 -1.00 8.45 -11.96
CA CYS A 229 -0.29 9.70 -12.22
C CYS A 229 0.79 10.04 -11.17
N GLY A 230 1.21 9.06 -10.36
CA GLY A 230 2.26 9.26 -9.35
C GLY A 230 3.67 8.99 -9.86
N ARG A 231 4.65 9.24 -9.00
CA ARG A 231 6.09 9.10 -9.26
C ARG A 231 6.73 8.29 -8.13
N ALA A 232 7.69 7.46 -8.46
CA ALA A 232 8.50 6.72 -7.50
C ALA A 232 9.96 7.16 -7.63
N PHE A 233 10.63 7.27 -6.49
CA PHE A 233 11.98 7.76 -6.37
C PHE A 233 12.79 6.85 -5.45
N VAL A 234 14.06 6.67 -5.79
CA VAL A 234 15.08 6.10 -4.92
C VAL A 234 16.06 7.20 -4.59
N LEU A 235 16.41 7.32 -3.32
CA LEU A 235 17.37 8.29 -2.82
C LEU A 235 18.47 7.52 -2.11
N HIS A 236 19.69 7.54 -2.66
CA HIS A 236 20.84 7.00 -1.97
C HIS A 236 21.47 8.10 -1.12
N ILE A 237 21.40 7.93 0.19
CA ILE A 237 21.90 8.89 1.16
C ILE A 237 23.14 8.29 1.82
N GLN A 238 24.27 8.98 1.66
CA GLN A 238 25.54 8.55 2.23
C GLN A 238 25.56 8.73 3.74
N LYS A 239 25.84 7.64 4.48
CA LYS A 239 26.09 7.67 5.91
C LYS A 239 27.43 8.33 6.19
N LYS A 240 27.48 9.24 7.17
CA LYS A 240 28.76 9.75 7.70
C LYS A 240 29.45 8.63 8.48
N ASP A 241 30.79 8.58 8.46
CA ASP A 241 31.58 7.51 9.08
C ASP A 241 31.39 7.36 10.62
N GLN A 242 30.79 8.35 11.28
CA GLN A 242 30.53 8.39 12.74
C GLN A 242 29.11 7.92 13.14
N TYR A 243 28.44 7.14 12.28
CA TYR A 243 27.05 6.70 12.46
C TYR A 243 26.94 5.46 13.36
N HIS A 244 25.92 5.42 14.24
CA HIS A 244 25.60 4.23 15.03
C HIS A 244 25.00 3.14 14.13
N PRO A 245 25.33 1.85 14.32
CA PRO A 245 24.76 0.79 13.48
C PRO A 245 23.23 0.70 13.67
N GLY A 246 22.49 0.75 12.55
CA GLY A 246 21.03 0.53 12.50
C GLY A 246 20.17 1.78 12.29
N ARG A 247 18.86 1.56 12.04
CA ARG A 247 17.81 2.58 11.91
C ARG A 247 17.34 3.12 13.27
N GLU A 248 16.47 4.12 13.28
CA GLU A 248 16.07 4.84 14.50
C GLU A 248 15.40 3.93 15.55
N ILE A 249 14.46 3.08 15.14
CA ILE A 249 13.76 2.16 16.04
C ILE A 249 14.70 1.07 16.59
N PRO A 250 15.51 0.36 15.77
CA PRO A 250 16.51 -0.56 16.32
C PRO A 250 17.52 0.11 17.26
N GLN A 251 17.92 1.36 17.01
CA GLN A 251 18.77 2.12 17.94
C GLN A 251 18.05 2.36 19.28
N LEU A 252 16.79 2.81 19.24
CA LEU A 252 15.95 2.99 20.43
C LEU A 252 15.85 1.68 21.23
N ILE A 253 15.52 0.59 20.54
CA ILE A 253 15.38 -0.74 21.13
C ILE A 253 16.68 -1.20 21.80
N ARG A 254 17.83 -1.00 21.14
CA ARG A 254 19.14 -1.34 21.69
C ARG A 254 19.43 -0.56 22.98
N ILE A 255 19.13 0.73 23.00
CA ILE A 255 19.31 1.58 24.19
C ILE A 255 18.42 1.07 25.33
N LEU A 256 17.12 0.87 25.08
CA LEU A 256 16.18 0.35 26.07
C LEU A 256 16.59 -1.03 26.60
N SER A 257 17.21 -1.86 25.76
CA SER A 257 17.69 -3.20 26.16
C SER A 257 18.90 -3.16 27.08
N ASN A 258 19.79 -2.19 26.87
CA ASN A 258 21.09 -2.07 27.55
C ASN A 258 21.03 -1.24 28.84
N GLY A 259 19.93 -0.55 29.11
CA GLY A 259 19.80 0.40 30.22
C GLY A 259 19.80 1.82 29.69
N CYS A 260 18.74 2.57 30.02
CA CYS A 260 18.53 3.94 29.56
C CYS A 260 19.29 4.91 30.49
N GLU A 261 20.55 5.20 30.18
CA GLU A 261 21.34 6.22 30.90
C GLU A 261 20.89 7.64 30.51
N ASP A 262 21.14 8.64 31.36
CA ASP A 262 20.76 10.05 31.13
C ASP A 262 21.32 10.63 29.81
N ASP A 263 22.46 10.12 29.36
CA ASP A 263 23.12 10.50 28.11
C ASP A 263 22.81 9.56 26.93
N SER A 264 21.71 8.82 27.01
CA SER A 264 21.26 7.96 25.92
C SER A 264 20.53 8.74 24.83
N TYR A 265 21.05 8.71 23.60
CA TYR A 265 20.44 9.39 22.45
C TYR A 265 20.34 8.47 21.24
N VAL A 266 19.23 8.56 20.51
CA VAL A 266 19.12 8.02 19.16
C VAL A 266 19.51 9.10 18.16
N ALA A 267 20.38 8.75 17.22
CA ALA A 267 20.65 9.63 16.10
C ALA A 267 19.52 9.49 15.07
N ILE A 268 18.74 10.55 14.90
CA ILE A 268 17.79 10.67 13.79
C ILE A 268 18.62 11.00 12.54
N GLU A 269 18.40 10.24 11.47
CA GLU A 269 19.38 10.02 10.40
C GLU A 269 20.16 11.28 9.89
N TYR A 270 21.41 11.02 9.46
CA TYR A 270 22.33 11.85 8.64
C TYR A 270 23.14 12.98 9.28
N ASP A 271 22.82 13.45 10.49
CA ASP A 271 23.67 14.41 11.19
C ASP A 271 23.66 14.31 12.72
N ARG A 272 24.67 13.63 13.27
CA ARG A 272 24.86 13.39 14.71
C ARG A 272 24.94 14.67 15.55
N ARG A 273 25.31 15.82 14.97
CA ARG A 273 25.52 17.05 15.76
C ARG A 273 24.22 17.82 16.05
N ASN A 274 23.20 17.68 15.20
CA ASN A 274 21.99 18.49 15.29
C ASN A 274 20.71 17.68 15.52
N TYR A 275 20.72 16.37 15.22
CA TYR A 275 19.52 15.53 15.25
C TYR A 275 19.66 14.34 16.20
N LEU A 276 20.06 14.62 17.45
CA LEU A 276 20.05 13.64 18.53
C LEU A 276 18.73 13.74 19.28
N LEU A 277 17.97 12.65 19.31
CA LEU A 277 16.74 12.55 20.08
C LEU A 277 17.05 11.81 21.39
N PRO A 278 16.98 12.47 22.55
CA PRO A 278 17.18 11.81 23.83
C PRO A 278 16.17 10.69 24.06
N VAL A 279 16.64 9.60 24.65
CA VAL A 279 15.81 8.54 25.20
C VAL A 279 15.66 8.85 26.69
N LYS A 280 14.62 9.63 27.04
CA LYS A 280 14.26 9.92 28.44
C LYS A 280 13.02 9.13 28.80
N CYS A 281 13.21 8.04 29.53
CA CYS A 281 12.17 7.07 29.86
C CYS A 281 12.22 6.73 31.34
N GLU A 282 11.06 6.58 31.98
CA GLU A 282 10.98 6.05 33.34
C GLU A 282 11.41 4.57 33.36
N ASP A 283 12.03 4.12 34.46
CA ASP A 283 12.62 2.77 34.56
C ASP A 283 11.58 1.65 34.37
N ASP A 284 10.38 1.84 34.91
CA ASP A 284 9.26 0.90 34.80
C ASP A 284 8.73 0.83 33.36
N VAL A 285 8.67 1.97 32.67
CA VAL A 285 8.33 2.04 31.24
C VAL A 285 9.42 1.37 30.39
N ALA A 286 10.69 1.64 30.66
CA ALA A 286 11.82 1.06 29.94
C ALA A 286 11.85 -0.47 30.09
N LYS A 287 11.64 -0.96 31.31
CA LYS A 287 11.54 -2.40 31.61
C LYS A 287 10.39 -3.05 30.83
N ARG A 288 9.21 -2.45 30.85
CA ARG A 288 8.05 -2.99 30.12
C ARG A 288 8.25 -3.01 28.60
N LEU A 289 8.85 -1.95 28.05
CA LEU A 289 9.18 -1.89 26.64
C LEU A 289 10.19 -2.98 26.27
N LYS A 290 11.23 -3.18 27.09
CA LYS A 290 12.22 -4.25 26.88
C LYS A 290 11.57 -5.63 26.81
N ASP A 291 10.66 -5.93 27.73
CA ASP A 291 10.01 -7.25 27.81
C ASP A 291 9.17 -7.56 26.54
N ALA A 292 8.51 -6.56 25.96
CA ALA A 292 7.68 -6.77 24.78
C ALA A 292 8.39 -6.61 23.43
N VAL A 293 9.47 -5.83 23.39
CA VAL A 293 10.22 -5.54 22.16
C VAL A 293 10.86 -6.79 21.55
N LEU A 294 11.02 -7.86 22.33
CA LEU A 294 11.49 -9.16 21.85
C LEU A 294 10.56 -9.84 20.83
N ASP A 295 9.32 -9.35 20.65
CA ASP A 295 8.28 -9.96 19.80
C ASP A 295 8.18 -9.37 18.36
N GLY A 296 9.26 -8.79 17.82
CA GLY A 296 9.31 -8.37 16.41
C GLY A 296 8.58 -7.05 16.08
N LEU A 297 8.38 -6.19 17.09
CA LEU A 297 7.81 -4.84 16.96
C LEU A 297 8.65 -3.89 16.09
N GLU A 298 9.96 -4.12 16.00
CA GLU A 298 10.92 -3.22 15.36
C GLU A 298 10.51 -2.84 13.93
N GLU A 299 10.20 -3.82 13.09
CA GLU A 299 9.87 -3.56 11.69
C GLU A 299 8.56 -2.79 11.54
N TYR A 300 7.58 -3.05 12.41
CA TYR A 300 6.30 -2.38 12.39
C TYR A 300 6.45 -0.93 12.84
N LEU A 301 7.11 -0.69 13.98
CA LEU A 301 7.33 0.65 14.51
C LEU A 301 8.19 1.50 13.56
N GLN A 302 9.18 0.91 12.89
CA GLN A 302 9.97 1.62 11.89
C GLN A 302 9.12 2.00 10.68
N ALA A 303 8.26 1.09 10.20
CA ALA A 303 7.36 1.39 9.11
C ALA A 303 6.34 2.48 9.48
N VAL A 304 5.85 2.48 10.72
CA VAL A 304 4.99 3.55 11.24
C VAL A 304 5.73 4.88 11.26
N LEU A 305 6.96 4.91 11.79
CA LEU A 305 7.80 6.11 11.79
C LEU A 305 8.00 6.65 10.36
N ASP A 306 8.44 5.80 9.43
CA ASP A 306 8.69 6.19 8.04
C ASP A 306 7.41 6.68 7.35
N ASP A 307 6.27 6.03 7.60
CA ASP A 307 4.96 6.46 7.07
C ASP A 307 4.57 7.86 7.57
N TYR A 308 4.70 8.13 8.87
CA TYR A 308 4.39 9.45 9.43
C TYR A 308 5.33 10.54 8.94
N VAL A 309 6.59 10.21 8.65
CA VAL A 309 7.50 11.16 8.02
C VAL A 309 6.99 11.55 6.62
N GLY A 310 6.49 10.59 5.84
CA GLY A 310 5.83 10.86 4.56
C GLY A 310 4.58 11.74 4.71
N GLN A 311 3.75 11.47 5.71
CA GLN A 311 2.55 12.28 5.99
C GLN A 311 2.88 13.71 6.43
N ILE A 312 3.88 13.90 7.30
CA ILE A 312 4.36 15.23 7.70
C ILE A 312 4.90 15.99 6.49
N LEU A 313 5.67 15.33 5.62
CA LEU A 313 6.18 15.94 4.38
C LEU A 313 5.03 16.30 3.42
N THR A 314 3.96 15.52 3.39
CA THR A 314 2.74 15.79 2.62
C THR A 314 2.04 17.05 3.14
N ASP A 315 1.75 17.09 4.44
CA ASP A 315 1.10 18.23 5.13
C ASP A 315 1.88 19.54 4.90
N ARG A 316 3.20 19.42 4.79
CA ARG A 316 4.12 20.55 4.63
C ARG A 316 4.72 20.65 3.23
N TYR A 317 4.06 20.11 2.21
CA TYR A 317 4.59 20.00 0.84
C TYR A 317 5.20 21.32 0.30
N LEU A 318 4.52 22.46 0.53
CA LEU A 318 4.95 23.79 0.08
C LEU A 318 6.30 24.24 0.67
N PHE A 319 6.72 23.63 1.78
CA PHE A 319 7.95 23.94 2.50
C PHE A 319 9.08 22.95 2.21
N ILE A 320 8.91 21.99 1.30
CA ILE A 320 9.99 21.07 0.91
C ILE A 320 11.19 21.87 0.37
N GLY A 321 12.38 21.54 0.89
CA GLY A 321 13.63 22.24 0.64
C GLY A 321 13.93 23.41 1.59
N SER A 322 13.02 23.76 2.51
CA SER A 322 13.28 24.79 3.52
C SER A 322 14.25 24.31 4.60
N GLN A 323 14.95 25.25 5.24
CA GLN A 323 15.82 24.91 6.37
C GLN A 323 15.03 24.52 7.64
N PHE A 324 13.82 25.06 7.78
CA PHE A 324 12.91 24.84 8.89
C PHE A 324 11.51 24.56 8.36
N LEU A 325 10.91 23.47 8.81
CA LEU A 325 9.53 23.12 8.53
C LEU A 325 8.63 23.69 9.65
N PRO A 326 7.45 24.27 9.34
CA PRO A 326 6.48 24.67 10.37
C PRO A 326 5.99 23.46 11.17
N GLU A 327 5.52 23.57 12.41
CA GLU A 327 4.99 22.40 13.17
C GLU A 327 3.88 21.64 12.42
N PRO A 328 3.79 20.29 12.52
CA PRO A 328 2.82 19.52 11.77
C PRO A 328 1.46 19.63 12.45
N SER A 329 0.37 19.41 11.71
CA SER A 329 -0.97 19.51 12.30
C SER A 329 -1.21 18.51 13.44
N ILE A 330 -1.95 18.95 14.47
CA ILE A 330 -2.32 18.12 15.64
C ILE A 330 -3.11 16.87 15.20
N ASN A 331 -3.86 16.96 14.11
CA ASN A 331 -4.62 15.84 13.55
C ASN A 331 -3.72 14.66 13.18
N LEU A 332 -2.55 14.90 12.60
CA LEU A 332 -1.61 13.83 12.25
C LEU A 332 -1.10 13.07 13.47
N ARG A 333 -0.91 13.77 14.59
CA ARG A 333 -0.52 13.12 15.85
C ARG A 333 -1.60 12.17 16.35
N LEU A 334 -2.87 12.59 16.28
CA LEU A 334 -4.01 11.75 16.67
C LEU A 334 -4.17 10.54 15.73
N GLU A 335 -3.96 10.72 14.43
CA GLU A 335 -3.94 9.62 13.45
C GLU A 335 -2.82 8.60 13.75
N MET A 336 -1.65 9.07 14.19
CA MET A 336 -0.55 8.23 14.67
C MET A 336 -0.91 7.40 15.88
N GLU A 337 -1.48 8.03 16.90
CA GLU A 337 -1.92 7.33 18.10
C GLU A 337 -3.00 6.28 17.76
N ALA A 338 -3.91 6.59 16.82
CA ALA A 338 -4.91 5.65 16.33
C ALA A 338 -4.29 4.45 15.57
N LEU A 339 -3.30 4.67 14.70
CA LEU A 339 -2.63 3.59 13.95
C LEU A 339 -1.79 2.67 14.86
N LEU A 340 -1.15 3.26 15.87
CA LEU A 340 -0.48 2.53 16.94
C LEU A 340 -1.49 1.85 17.89
N CYS A 341 -2.79 2.03 17.68
CA CYS A 341 -3.85 1.43 18.48
C CYS A 341 -3.62 1.67 19.99
N VAL A 342 -3.18 2.88 20.35
CA VAL A 342 -2.93 3.27 21.74
C VAL A 342 -4.25 3.22 22.48
N LYS A 343 -4.36 2.35 23.49
CA LYS A 343 -5.59 2.23 24.29
C LYS A 343 -5.49 3.08 25.53
N GLU A 344 -6.35 4.10 25.65
CA GLU A 344 -6.71 4.65 26.95
C GLU A 344 -7.61 3.64 27.68
N ARG A 345 -7.04 2.74 28.48
CA ARG A 345 -7.86 1.87 29.34
C ARG A 345 -8.12 2.57 30.66
N LYS A 346 -9.38 2.96 30.87
CA LYS A 346 -9.91 3.26 32.20
C LYS A 346 -9.81 2.00 33.08
N GLY A 347 -8.76 1.92 33.90
CA GLY A 347 -8.86 1.22 35.20
C GLY A 347 -8.00 -0.02 35.52
N SER A 348 -6.88 -0.37 34.85
CA SER A 348 -6.01 -1.41 35.47
C SER A 348 -4.53 -1.50 35.06
N ASP A 349 -4.05 -0.82 34.02
CA ASP A 349 -2.64 -0.96 33.60
C ASP A 349 -2.04 0.39 33.21
N GLU A 350 -1.65 1.13 34.26
CA GLU A 350 -1.06 2.46 34.15
C GLU A 350 0.30 2.42 33.43
N ALA A 351 1.10 1.39 33.70
CA ALA A 351 2.41 1.19 33.07
C ALA A 351 2.30 0.96 31.55
N ALA A 352 1.30 0.19 31.10
CA ALA A 352 1.02 0.04 29.67
C ALA A 352 0.63 1.36 29.00
N SER A 353 -0.19 2.17 29.68
CA SER A 353 -0.62 3.47 29.17
C SER A 353 0.57 4.42 29.05
N ARG A 354 1.44 4.48 30.08
CA ARG A 354 2.68 5.27 30.05
C ARG A 354 3.65 4.81 28.95
N ALA A 355 3.81 3.49 28.76
CA ALA A 355 4.63 2.95 27.68
C ALA A 355 4.12 3.31 26.29
N ALA A 356 2.82 3.21 26.06
CA ALA A 356 2.21 3.60 24.80
C ALA A 356 2.33 5.11 24.53
N MET A 357 2.12 5.95 25.54
CA MET A 357 2.32 7.42 25.45
C MET A 357 3.78 7.79 25.19
N PHE A 358 4.72 7.12 25.84
CA PHE A 358 6.14 7.30 25.59
C PHE A 358 6.49 6.96 24.14
N LEU A 359 6.09 5.77 23.66
CA LEU A 359 6.38 5.33 22.30
C LEU A 359 5.76 6.25 21.25
N SER A 360 4.47 6.60 21.39
CA SER A 360 3.80 7.49 20.44
C SER A 360 4.47 8.87 20.44
N GLY A 361 4.70 9.47 21.61
CA GLY A 361 5.36 10.76 21.73
C GLY A 361 6.80 10.75 21.21
N TRP A 362 7.54 9.66 21.41
CA TRP A 362 8.88 9.52 20.89
C TRP A 362 8.90 9.38 19.37
N ILE A 363 8.04 8.51 18.80
CA ILE A 363 7.92 8.32 17.34
C ILE A 363 7.51 9.63 16.67
N TRP A 364 6.58 10.39 17.26
CA TRP A 364 6.19 11.71 16.75
C TRP A 364 7.38 12.67 16.64
N ARG A 365 8.18 12.80 17.71
CA ARG A 365 9.38 13.65 17.70
C ARG A 365 10.40 13.17 16.69
N ALA A 366 10.64 11.86 16.63
CA ALA A 366 11.55 11.25 15.67
C ALA A 366 11.11 11.53 14.22
N ALA A 367 9.81 11.39 13.94
CA ALA A 367 9.24 11.65 12.63
C ALA A 367 9.36 13.14 12.24
N CYS A 368 9.11 14.07 13.17
CA CYS A 368 9.29 15.50 12.95
C CYS A 368 10.75 15.82 12.59
N MET A 369 11.71 15.37 13.40
CA MET A 369 13.14 15.56 13.16
C MET A 369 13.58 14.94 11.82
N LYS A 370 13.16 13.69 11.55
CA LYS A 370 13.49 12.99 10.30
C LYS A 370 12.90 13.71 9.09
N SER A 371 11.68 14.25 9.19
CA SER A 371 11.06 15.03 8.12
C SER A 371 11.84 16.30 7.78
N GLU A 372 12.43 16.99 8.76
CA GLU A 372 13.27 18.16 8.52
C GLU A 372 14.58 17.82 7.84
N VAL A 373 15.18 16.69 8.19
CA VAL A 373 16.39 16.24 7.51
C VAL A 373 16.08 15.84 6.07
N LEU A 374 14.99 15.09 5.87
CA LEU A 374 14.58 14.65 4.55
C LEU A 374 14.09 15.80 3.67
N SER A 375 13.41 16.82 4.21
CA SER A 375 12.92 17.95 3.39
C SER A 375 14.06 18.68 2.69
N LYS A 376 15.21 18.83 3.35
CA LYS A 376 16.43 19.41 2.76
C LYS A 376 16.94 18.58 1.59
N LYS A 377 16.85 17.24 1.69
CA LYS A 377 17.26 16.31 0.64
C LYS A 377 16.25 16.24 -0.51
N LEU A 378 14.96 16.21 -0.18
CA LEU A 378 13.85 16.21 -1.12
C LEU A 378 13.68 17.56 -1.84
N GLY A 379 14.30 18.64 -1.35
CA GLY A 379 14.29 19.96 -1.98
C GLY A 379 14.64 19.92 -3.47
N VAL A 380 15.60 19.09 -3.87
CA VAL A 380 15.98 18.93 -5.29
C VAL A 380 14.88 18.30 -6.15
N MET A 381 13.99 17.54 -5.53
CA MET A 381 12.92 16.82 -6.20
C MET A 381 11.63 17.64 -6.27
N ARG A 382 11.53 18.79 -5.58
CA ARG A 382 10.34 19.63 -5.54
C ARG A 382 9.83 19.98 -6.94
N LEU A 383 10.75 20.26 -7.88
CA LEU A 383 10.43 20.56 -9.29
C LEU A 383 9.90 19.35 -10.07
N LEU A 384 10.14 18.14 -9.57
CA LEU A 384 9.76 16.87 -10.17
C LEU A 384 8.53 16.26 -9.48
N MET A 385 7.90 16.95 -8.53
CA MET A 385 6.72 16.45 -7.82
C MET A 385 5.47 17.21 -8.29
N PRO A 386 4.30 16.56 -8.38
CA PRO A 386 3.05 17.26 -8.62
C PRO A 386 2.77 18.25 -7.49
N PRO A 387 2.24 19.45 -7.78
CA PRO A 387 1.84 20.40 -6.74
C PRO A 387 0.77 19.76 -5.84
N ASP A 388 0.91 19.96 -4.53
CA ASP A 388 0.08 19.35 -3.48
C ASP A 388 0.15 17.81 -3.45
N GLY A 389 1.24 17.24 -3.96
CA GLY A 389 1.45 15.80 -3.98
C GLY A 389 1.51 15.20 -2.57
N ARG A 390 0.82 14.07 -2.38
CA ARG A 390 1.05 13.19 -1.23
C ARG A 390 2.39 12.49 -1.39
N ILE A 391 3.10 12.35 -0.28
CA ILE A 391 4.40 11.71 -0.15
C ILE A 391 4.25 10.52 0.78
N SER A 392 4.72 9.36 0.34
CA SER A 392 4.87 8.18 1.18
C SER A 392 6.32 7.75 1.14
N ILE A 393 6.88 7.47 2.31
CA ILE A 393 8.20 6.86 2.45
C ILE A 393 7.98 5.38 2.69
N LEU A 394 8.57 4.58 1.83
CA LEU A 394 8.65 3.13 1.97
C LEU A 394 9.80 2.79 2.90
N ARG A 395 9.73 1.60 3.51
CA ARG A 395 10.75 1.04 4.40
C ARG A 395 12.15 1.24 3.83
N SER A 396 13.00 1.95 4.59
CA SER A 396 14.39 2.18 4.20
C SER A 396 15.24 0.91 4.31
N THR A 397 16.23 0.77 3.42
CA THR A 397 17.16 -0.37 3.39
C THR A 397 18.61 0.11 3.42
N GLU A 398 19.45 -0.59 4.18
CA GLU A 398 20.88 -0.26 4.28
C GLU A 398 21.72 -1.11 3.33
N ASN A 399 22.69 -0.50 2.66
CA ASN A 399 23.69 -1.19 1.86
C ASN A 399 25.08 -0.58 2.11
N GLY A 400 25.85 -1.21 3.00
CA GLY A 400 27.15 -0.69 3.44
C GLY A 400 27.05 0.71 4.04
N LYS A 401 27.70 1.69 3.39
CA LYS A 401 27.67 3.11 3.80
C LYS A 401 26.49 3.90 3.20
N LEU A 402 25.62 3.27 2.42
CA LEU A 402 24.46 3.90 1.82
C LEU A 402 23.19 3.51 2.55
N LEU A 403 22.34 4.50 2.80
CA LEU A 403 20.95 4.29 3.14
C LEU A 403 20.11 4.56 1.90
N ILE A 404 19.32 3.57 1.50
CA ILE A 404 18.45 3.64 0.32
C ILE A 404 17.05 3.94 0.83
N LEU A 405 16.60 5.17 0.57
CA LEU A 405 15.26 5.63 0.89
C LEU A 405 14.39 5.60 -0.36
N LYS A 406 13.22 5.01 -0.24
CA LYS A 406 12.29 4.84 -1.35
C LYS A 406 11.09 5.74 -1.08
N ALA A 407 10.81 6.67 -1.99
CA ALA A 407 9.73 7.64 -1.84
C ALA A 407 8.75 7.53 -3.00
N VAL A 408 7.47 7.66 -2.70
CA VAL A 408 6.37 7.68 -3.66
C VAL A 408 5.67 9.01 -3.53
N VAL A 409 5.46 9.69 -4.64
CA VAL A 409 4.74 10.97 -4.67
C VAL A 409 3.60 10.89 -5.64
N ALA A 410 2.38 11.11 -5.19
CA ALA A 410 1.19 11.04 -6.03
C ALA A 410 0.32 12.29 -5.87
N PRO A 411 -0.34 12.77 -6.94
CA PRO A 411 -1.30 13.86 -6.80
C PRO A 411 -2.43 13.47 -5.85
N PRO A 412 -3.11 14.45 -5.25
CA PRO A 412 -4.26 14.17 -4.41
C PRO A 412 -5.37 13.47 -5.23
N PRO A 413 -6.21 12.64 -4.58
CA PRO A 413 -7.31 11.93 -5.23
C PRO A 413 -8.19 12.86 -6.08
N GLY A 414 -8.56 12.42 -7.29
CA GLY A 414 -9.51 13.14 -8.15
C GLY A 414 -8.93 14.29 -9.00
N ARG A 415 -7.65 14.62 -8.88
CA ARG A 415 -6.97 15.50 -9.86
C ARG A 415 -6.44 14.68 -11.03
N ASN A 416 -7.05 14.86 -12.21
CA ASN A 416 -6.47 14.41 -13.47
C ASN A 416 -5.26 15.28 -13.80
N VAL A 417 -4.09 14.88 -13.31
CA VAL A 417 -2.84 15.37 -13.89
C VAL A 417 -2.70 14.66 -15.23
N THR A 418 -2.28 15.36 -16.28
CA THR A 418 -1.95 14.72 -17.55
C THR A 418 -1.00 13.54 -17.28
N PRO A 419 -1.31 12.31 -17.75
CA PRO A 419 -0.39 11.18 -17.66
C PRO A 419 0.82 11.49 -18.53
N GLY A 420 1.79 12.17 -17.93
CA GLY A 420 3.09 12.35 -18.54
C GLY A 420 3.80 11.02 -18.44
N ILE A 421 4.30 10.51 -19.57
CA ILE A 421 5.25 9.41 -19.61
C ILE A 421 6.49 9.87 -18.85
N TYR A 422 6.49 9.68 -17.53
CA TYR A 422 7.63 9.91 -16.68
C TYR A 422 7.81 8.64 -15.87
N GLN A 423 8.38 7.63 -16.56
CA GLN A 423 9.03 6.48 -15.95
C GLN A 423 9.89 7.00 -14.79
N GLY A 424 9.74 6.40 -13.60
CA GLY A 424 10.33 6.93 -12.38
C GLY A 424 11.78 7.35 -12.59
N ALA A 425 12.07 8.59 -12.18
CA ALA A 425 13.43 9.09 -12.23
C ALA A 425 14.19 8.50 -11.03
N SER A 426 15.20 7.69 -11.32
CA SER A 426 16.29 7.43 -10.37
C SER A 426 17.04 8.75 -10.17
N ILE A 427 17.02 9.28 -8.96
CA ILE A 427 17.68 10.53 -8.61
C ILE A 427 18.73 10.17 -7.58
N ASP A 428 19.99 10.22 -8.00
CA ASP A 428 21.08 10.13 -7.05
C ASP A 428 21.93 11.38 -7.04
N TYR A 429 22.54 11.57 -5.88
CA TYR A 429 23.34 12.72 -5.47
C TYR A 429 22.56 13.89 -4.85
N VAL A 430 22.59 13.97 -3.52
CA VAL A 430 22.40 15.24 -2.79
C VAL A 430 23.54 15.41 -1.80
N LYS A 431 24.78 15.54 -2.31
CA LYS A 431 25.86 16.16 -1.52
C LYS A 431 25.57 17.63 -1.26
N SER A 432 24.93 18.29 -2.20
CA SER A 432 24.36 19.63 -2.10
C SER A 432 23.24 19.76 -3.14
N THR A 433 22.42 20.80 -3.04
CA THR A 433 21.28 21.10 -3.92
C THR A 433 21.61 21.31 -5.41
N LYS A 434 22.84 21.03 -5.88
CA LYS A 434 23.36 21.50 -7.17
C LYS A 434 23.70 20.44 -8.24
N GLU A 435 23.69 19.14 -7.96
CA GLU A 435 23.96 18.14 -9.01
C GLU A 435 23.01 16.95 -8.87
N ILE A 436 22.10 16.79 -9.83
CA ILE A 436 21.24 15.62 -9.98
C ILE A 436 21.95 14.68 -10.96
N ASN A 437 22.51 13.57 -10.48
CA ASN A 437 23.12 12.55 -11.33
C ASN A 437 22.13 11.38 -11.51
N ARG A 438 21.92 10.95 -12.76
CA ARG A 438 21.14 9.75 -13.05
C ARG A 438 22.00 8.52 -12.75
N VAL A 439 21.54 7.65 -11.85
CA VAL A 439 22.18 6.37 -11.55
C VAL A 439 21.29 5.24 -12.08
N ASP A 440 21.90 4.30 -12.80
CA ASP A 440 21.24 3.08 -13.23
C ASP A 440 20.93 2.21 -12.01
N LEU A 441 19.64 2.09 -11.69
CA LEU A 441 19.18 1.22 -10.62
C LEU A 441 19.41 -0.24 -11.00
N SER A 442 19.81 -1.08 -10.05
CA SER A 442 19.83 -2.52 -10.28
C SER A 442 18.43 -3.06 -10.56
N THR A 443 18.32 -4.18 -11.28
CA THR A 443 17.04 -4.87 -11.52
C THR A 443 16.26 -5.15 -10.23
N LYS A 444 16.98 -5.42 -9.13
CA LYS A 444 16.40 -5.64 -7.80
C LYS A 444 15.81 -4.34 -7.24
N GLU A 445 16.55 -3.23 -7.29
CA GLU A 445 16.07 -1.94 -6.79
C GLU A 445 14.89 -1.44 -7.60
N GLN A 446 14.94 -1.56 -8.93
CA GLN A 446 13.82 -1.24 -9.82
C GLN A 446 12.58 -2.09 -9.49
N TYR A 447 12.73 -3.37 -9.16
CA TYR A 447 11.62 -4.21 -8.71
C TYR A 447 11.05 -3.77 -7.35
N GLU A 448 11.91 -3.49 -6.38
CA GLU A 448 11.50 -3.12 -5.02
C GLU A 448 10.78 -1.77 -4.93
N ILE A 449 11.06 -0.84 -5.85
CA ILE A 449 10.31 0.43 -5.97
C ILE A 449 9.13 0.35 -6.94
N GLY A 450 8.99 -0.77 -7.65
CA GLY A 450 7.94 -0.99 -8.62
C GLY A 450 8.17 -0.36 -10.01
N LEU A 451 9.39 0.04 -10.37
CA LEU A 451 9.77 0.47 -11.72
C LEU A 451 9.98 -0.68 -12.70
N LEU A 452 10.37 -1.87 -12.22
CA LEU A 452 10.41 -3.09 -13.02
C LEU A 452 9.45 -4.14 -12.48
N VAL A 453 8.80 -4.87 -13.38
CA VAL A 453 8.06 -6.09 -13.02
C VAL A 453 8.88 -7.36 -13.25
N LYS A 454 10.03 -7.27 -13.94
CA LYS A 454 10.86 -8.44 -14.25
C LYS A 454 11.70 -8.88 -13.05
N PRO A 455 11.88 -10.19 -12.82
CA PRO A 455 12.75 -10.69 -11.78
C PRO A 455 14.21 -10.37 -12.12
N SER A 456 15.00 -10.02 -11.10
CA SER A 456 16.43 -10.31 -11.09
C SER A 456 16.59 -11.81 -11.32
N VAL A 457 16.84 -12.21 -12.57
CA VAL A 457 17.35 -13.54 -12.88
C VAL A 457 18.65 -13.66 -12.08
N LYS A 458 18.83 -14.75 -11.32
CA LYS A 458 20.18 -15.14 -10.90
C LYS A 458 20.95 -15.38 -12.20
N THR A 459 21.65 -14.38 -12.71
CA THR A 459 22.72 -14.62 -13.66
C THR A 459 23.69 -15.53 -12.92
N LYS A 460 23.78 -16.78 -13.36
CA LYS A 460 25.04 -17.50 -13.19
C LYS A 460 26.10 -16.54 -13.73
N LYS A 461 27.13 -16.26 -12.93
CA LYS A 461 28.35 -15.62 -13.42
C LYS A 461 28.84 -16.46 -14.61
N GLU A 462 28.54 -16.03 -15.82
CA GLU A 462 29.40 -16.33 -16.94
C GLU A 462 30.55 -15.33 -16.81
N VAL A 463 31.66 -15.85 -16.33
CA VAL A 463 32.98 -15.22 -16.51
C VAL A 463 33.21 -15.25 -18.01
N VAL A 464 33.00 -14.10 -18.66
CA VAL A 464 33.56 -13.87 -19.98
C VAL A 464 34.83 -13.07 -19.73
N ASP A 465 35.94 -13.79 -19.62
CA ASP A 465 37.25 -13.21 -19.83
C ASP A 465 37.26 -12.64 -21.24
N THR A 466 37.37 -11.32 -21.36
CA THR A 466 37.75 -10.68 -22.62
C THR A 466 39.06 -9.97 -22.33
N GLU A 467 40.16 -10.65 -22.65
CA GLU A 467 41.46 -10.03 -22.81
C GLU A 467 41.31 -8.91 -23.83
N VAL A 468 41.57 -7.68 -23.38
CA VAL A 468 41.71 -6.53 -24.26
C VAL A 468 43.08 -6.66 -24.92
N GLY A 469 43.09 -7.11 -26.17
CA GLY A 469 44.23 -6.92 -27.06
C GLY A 469 44.45 -5.44 -27.29
N ILE A 470 45.59 -4.94 -26.83
CA ILE A 470 46.13 -3.63 -27.18
C ILE A 470 46.66 -3.78 -28.61
N GLU A 471 45.98 -3.19 -29.58
CA GLU A 471 46.60 -2.83 -30.86
C GLU A 471 47.08 -1.37 -30.71
N ASP A 472 48.41 -1.24 -30.57
CA ASP A 472 49.14 0.01 -30.75
C ASP A 472 49.06 0.40 -32.24
N GLU A 473 48.45 1.54 -32.53
CA GLU A 473 48.72 2.25 -33.80
C GLU A 473 50.04 3.00 -33.66
N GLY A 474 51.07 2.44 -34.30
CA GLY A 474 52.36 3.07 -34.62
C GLY A 474 52.89 2.50 -35.92
#